data_AF-A0A2S5DJS1-F1
#
_entry.id   AF-A0A2S5DJS1-F1
#
_cell.length_a   1.000
_cell.length_b   1.000
_cell.length_c   1.000
_cell.angle_alpha   90.00
_cell.angle_beta   90.00
_cell.angle_gamma   90.00
#
_symmetry.space_group_name_H-M   'P 1'
#
loop_
_entity.id
_entity.type
_entity.pdbx_description
1 polymer ?
#
loop_
_entity_poly.entity_id
_entity_poly.type
_entity_poly.pdbx_seq_one_letter_code
_entity_poly.pdbx_strand_id
1 'polypeptide(L)'
;MRKAIPRIKEFPDDGRIWRVDWFGGVERNPQVPSEPKIQLIISPVVGGATDYAASNAVNHEERRSISIGVGQLPLVTIGSLWQNRHCLVASAGKVKTFDNLIISPKTVRLVKSDVSVDGQQLIRKKYHQIGAGLATNCVAIEWQGDPYGIIIPTTEIIRFYYATSSDLAKAIFAGDFRHDLGSIVNPDECQFVVPERRCILRLRKEFADADAWIIGRVLNCQEAFDGAALVHDSMIKQAVQNKPRVYPEAAFPFIGATNLRVRTKAMRTPDEKSWRFIVFALEHCSGPFPFSAITCDRDNSNLRPEEGKDLPDDQKEPAYPVKQPSGKDVTDGELQSDDEPSNNVQSAVVTLPEERFGALACMELEKPEKEACHYFSAGIVRPLALPTDVLGTGDGTYSDNGVTPTSAEIKHIRQEAMPASFENFEAMVNHLNGLAGCQTKIRTRTDAIAFIPLTKPHKAWQWSYLDSGRQQRRAAVVADLIYNHRFYSLIEFQWREGESFKLAMVSLPGRARMSDELVVLLLQSLARQDGRWEKIKPLPFDIDLATLKHTWPSVEAYAGAVMKKMLSLV
;
A
#
# COMPACT_ATOMS: atom_id res chain seq x y z
N MET A 1 14.18 -4.04 11.20
CA MET A 1 13.62 -4.57 12.47
C MET A 1 12.10 -4.49 12.36
N ARG A 2 11.37 -5.58 12.63
CA ARG A 2 9.91 -5.48 12.88
C ARG A 2 9.74 -4.75 14.21
N LYS A 3 8.92 -3.70 14.26
CA LYS A 3 8.50 -3.11 15.54
C LYS A 3 7.76 -4.17 16.35
N ALA A 4 7.90 -4.13 17.66
CA ALA A 4 7.22 -5.07 18.54
C ALA A 4 5.69 -4.92 18.39
N ILE A 5 4.98 -6.03 18.50
CA ILE A 5 3.52 -6.08 18.55
C ILE A 5 3.15 -6.14 20.04
N PRO A 6 2.15 -5.37 20.51
CA PRO A 6 1.67 -5.50 21.87
C PRO A 6 1.27 -6.94 22.20
N ARG A 7 1.26 -7.29 23.48
CA ARG A 7 0.73 -8.59 23.91
C ARG A 7 -0.72 -8.71 23.48
N ILE A 8 -1.14 -9.89 23.05
CA ILE A 8 -2.56 -10.16 22.78
C ILE A 8 -3.07 -11.11 23.87
N LYS A 9 -4.01 -10.65 24.69
CA LYS A 9 -4.54 -11.32 25.89
C LYS A 9 -5.03 -12.75 25.59
N GLU A 10 -5.59 -12.97 24.42
CA GLU A 10 -6.18 -14.23 24.00
C GLU A 10 -5.14 -15.33 23.71
N PHE A 11 -3.87 -14.97 23.52
CA PHE A 11 -2.81 -15.97 23.39
C PHE A 11 -2.43 -16.59 24.75
N PRO A 12 -2.01 -17.86 24.80
CA PRO A 12 -1.62 -18.50 26.05
C PRO A 12 -0.41 -17.85 26.72
N ASP A 13 -0.42 -17.91 28.05
CA ASP A 13 0.65 -17.43 28.95
C ASP A 13 1.17 -18.57 29.82
N ASP A 14 1.70 -19.61 29.16
CA ASP A 14 2.09 -20.87 29.79
C ASP A 14 3.56 -21.26 29.54
N GLY A 15 4.39 -20.29 29.14
CA GLY A 15 5.81 -20.47 28.84
C GLY A 15 6.11 -21.12 27.49
N ARG A 16 5.12 -21.69 26.81
CA ARG A 16 5.31 -22.41 25.55
C ARG A 16 5.22 -21.50 24.34
N ILE A 17 5.86 -21.91 23.25
CA ILE A 17 5.70 -21.25 21.95
C ILE A 17 4.46 -21.84 21.28
N TRP A 18 3.56 -20.98 20.84
CA TRP A 18 2.33 -21.30 20.10
C TRP A 18 2.43 -20.79 18.68
N ARG A 19 2.14 -21.66 17.71
CA ARG A 19 2.07 -21.29 16.28
C ARG A 19 0.62 -21.02 15.91
N VAL A 20 0.36 -19.95 15.15
CA VAL A 20 -0.91 -19.78 14.44
C VAL A 20 -0.95 -20.74 13.25
N ASP A 21 -1.80 -21.76 13.33
CA ASP A 21 -1.95 -22.80 12.30
C ASP A 21 -2.85 -22.34 11.15
N TRP A 22 -3.93 -21.62 11.46
CA TRP A 22 -4.96 -21.22 10.51
C TRP A 22 -5.90 -20.14 11.07
N PHE A 23 -6.67 -19.47 10.21
CA PHE A 23 -7.80 -18.61 10.60
C PHE A 23 -9.12 -19.37 10.42
N GLY A 24 -10.03 -19.24 11.37
CA GLY A 24 -11.35 -19.87 11.34
C GLY A 24 -12.46 -18.94 10.88
N GLY A 25 -13.66 -19.17 11.42
CA GLY A 25 -14.84 -18.34 11.14
C GLY A 25 -14.84 -17.01 11.91
N VAL A 26 -15.71 -16.11 11.46
CA VAL A 26 -16.03 -14.83 12.11
C VAL A 26 -17.35 -14.98 12.85
N GLU A 27 -17.45 -14.32 14.01
CA GLU A 27 -18.63 -14.28 14.86
C GLU A 27 -18.87 -12.87 15.39
N ARG A 28 -20.13 -12.55 15.71
CA ARG A 28 -20.47 -11.30 16.37
C ARG A 28 -19.84 -11.26 17.76
N ASN A 29 -19.46 -10.07 18.21
CA ASN A 29 -18.98 -9.85 19.56
C ASN A 29 -20.02 -9.05 20.37
N PRO A 30 -20.80 -9.69 21.26
CA PRO A 30 -21.80 -8.97 22.04
C PRO A 30 -21.20 -7.94 23.02
N GLN A 31 -19.94 -8.12 23.43
CA GLN A 31 -19.28 -7.23 24.40
C GLN A 31 -18.62 -6.02 23.72
N VAL A 32 -18.21 -6.17 22.46
CA VAL A 32 -17.65 -5.10 21.63
C VAL A 32 -18.43 -5.05 20.32
N PRO A 33 -19.67 -4.53 20.31
CA PRO A 33 -20.53 -4.57 19.12
C PRO A 33 -19.94 -3.87 17.90
N SER A 34 -19.01 -2.93 18.11
CA SER A 34 -18.28 -2.25 17.04
C SER A 34 -17.33 -3.17 16.26
N GLU A 35 -16.99 -4.35 16.81
CA GLU A 35 -15.93 -5.19 16.27
C GLU A 35 -16.27 -6.69 16.39
N PRO A 36 -16.56 -7.40 15.27
CA PRO A 36 -16.71 -8.85 15.31
C PRO A 36 -15.39 -9.54 15.68
N LYS A 37 -15.47 -10.79 16.16
CA LYS A 37 -14.28 -11.62 16.44
C LYS A 37 -14.00 -12.57 15.29
N ILE A 38 -12.72 -12.81 15.01
CA ILE A 38 -12.22 -13.83 14.09
C ILE A 38 -11.47 -14.92 14.86
N GLN A 39 -11.77 -16.17 14.56
CA GLN A 39 -11.12 -17.31 15.19
C GLN A 39 -9.69 -17.51 14.68
N LEU A 40 -8.76 -17.79 15.60
CA LEU A 40 -7.43 -18.29 15.34
C LEU A 40 -7.32 -19.72 15.82
N ILE A 41 -6.77 -20.59 14.98
CA ILE A 41 -6.42 -21.97 15.35
C ILE A 41 -4.94 -21.96 15.70
N ILE A 42 -4.59 -22.34 16.91
CA ILE A 42 -3.22 -22.32 17.42
C ILE A 42 -2.82 -23.68 17.99
N SER A 43 -1.54 -24.04 17.87
CA SER A 43 -1.00 -25.26 18.47
C SER A 43 0.35 -24.99 19.13
N PRO A 44 0.66 -25.63 20.27
CA PRO A 44 1.95 -25.45 20.91
C PRO A 44 3.03 -26.17 20.10
N VAL A 45 4.17 -25.54 19.95
CA VAL A 45 5.35 -26.05 19.25
C VAL A 45 6.02 -27.12 20.11
N VAL A 46 6.42 -28.23 19.49
CA VAL A 46 7.14 -29.31 20.14
C VAL A 46 8.59 -28.89 20.38
N GLY A 47 9.15 -29.21 21.55
CA GLY A 47 10.54 -28.93 21.89
C GLY A 47 11.52 -29.51 20.86
N GLY A 48 12.49 -28.71 20.43
CA GLY A 48 13.51 -29.13 19.44
C GLY A 48 13.09 -29.04 17.98
N ALA A 49 11.91 -28.48 17.66
CA ALA A 49 11.51 -28.24 16.27
C ALA A 49 12.48 -27.29 15.55
N THR A 50 13.03 -27.74 14.42
CA THR A 50 13.96 -26.95 13.57
C THR A 50 13.25 -26.26 12.41
N ASP A 51 12.12 -26.80 11.96
CA ASP A 51 11.24 -26.19 10.96
C ASP A 51 9.84 -26.00 11.54
N TYR A 52 9.53 -24.80 12.00
CA TYR A 52 8.22 -24.47 12.56
C TYR A 52 7.07 -24.59 11.55
N ALA A 53 7.34 -24.71 10.24
CA ALA A 53 6.31 -24.97 9.25
C ALA A 53 5.89 -26.44 9.23
N ALA A 54 6.73 -27.37 9.67
CA ALA A 54 6.46 -28.79 9.54
C ALA A 54 5.18 -29.21 10.29
N SER A 55 4.51 -30.27 9.80
CA SER A 55 3.29 -30.77 10.45
C SER A 55 3.60 -31.27 11.86
N ASN A 56 4.72 -31.99 12.02
CA ASN A 56 5.18 -32.56 13.29
C ASN A 56 5.88 -31.54 14.22
N ALA A 57 6.00 -30.28 13.81
CA ALA A 57 6.61 -29.24 14.66
C ALA A 57 5.67 -28.74 15.77
N VAL A 58 4.41 -29.16 15.77
CA VAL A 58 3.41 -28.76 16.78
C VAL A 58 2.68 -29.97 17.34
N ASN A 59 2.18 -29.84 18.57
CA ASN A 59 1.27 -30.81 19.16
C ASN A 59 -0.17 -30.52 18.71
N HIS A 60 -0.71 -31.37 17.84
CA HIS A 60 -2.07 -31.22 17.33
C HIS A 60 -3.15 -31.59 18.36
N GLU A 61 -2.82 -32.40 19.36
CA GLU A 61 -3.76 -32.84 20.40
C GLU A 61 -4.07 -31.70 21.38
N GLU A 62 -3.11 -30.79 21.58
CA GLU A 62 -3.25 -29.61 22.44
C GLU A 62 -3.65 -28.35 21.66
N ARG A 63 -4.14 -28.51 20.43
CA ARG A 63 -4.63 -27.41 19.61
C ARG A 63 -5.75 -26.65 20.34
N ARG A 64 -5.72 -25.32 20.25
CA ARG A 64 -6.74 -24.43 20.77
C ARG A 64 -7.35 -23.58 19.66
N SER A 65 -8.57 -23.12 19.92
CA SER A 65 -9.21 -22.05 19.17
C SER A 65 -9.36 -20.86 20.09
N ILE A 66 -8.79 -19.73 19.69
CA ILE A 66 -8.96 -18.44 20.36
C ILE A 66 -9.64 -17.47 19.39
N SER A 67 -10.18 -16.36 19.86
CA SER A 67 -10.90 -15.39 19.02
C SER A 67 -10.41 -13.98 19.35
N ILE A 68 -9.96 -13.23 18.34
CA ILE A 68 -9.52 -11.83 18.47
C ILE A 68 -10.46 -10.89 17.71
N GLY A 69 -10.52 -9.62 18.08
CA GLY A 69 -11.21 -8.60 17.29
C GLY A 69 -10.63 -8.45 15.88
N VAL A 70 -11.46 -8.17 14.88
CA VAL A 70 -11.00 -8.01 13.48
C VAL A 70 -10.07 -6.82 13.26
N GLY A 71 -10.16 -5.77 14.07
CA GLY A 71 -9.23 -4.64 14.15
C GLY A 71 -7.81 -5.05 14.57
N GLN A 72 -7.64 -6.22 15.19
CA GLN A 72 -6.32 -6.81 15.48
C GLN A 72 -5.77 -7.68 14.33
N LEU A 73 -6.58 -7.97 13.29
CA LEU A 73 -6.18 -8.80 12.14
C LEU A 73 -4.87 -8.35 11.46
N PRO A 74 -4.56 -7.04 11.29
CA PRO A 74 -3.30 -6.61 10.67
C PRO A 74 -2.04 -7.14 11.39
N LEU A 75 -2.15 -7.45 12.68
CA LEU A 75 -1.04 -7.86 13.57
C LEU A 75 -0.72 -9.37 13.48
N VAL A 76 -1.65 -10.19 12.98
CA VAL A 76 -1.54 -11.65 13.07
C VAL A 76 -1.46 -12.27 11.67
N THR A 77 -0.58 -13.25 11.50
CA THR A 77 -0.44 -14.03 10.25
C THR A 77 -0.39 -15.52 10.56
N ILE A 78 -0.76 -16.36 9.60
CA ILE A 78 -0.51 -17.81 9.74
C ILE A 78 1.00 -18.02 9.81
N GLY A 79 1.41 -18.94 10.68
CA GLY A 79 2.81 -19.20 10.96
C GLY A 79 3.49 -18.18 11.88
N SER A 80 2.81 -17.12 12.34
CA SER A 80 3.33 -16.31 13.46
C SER A 80 3.49 -17.17 14.72
N LEU A 81 4.53 -16.89 15.48
CA LEU A 81 4.89 -17.62 16.70
C LEU A 81 4.71 -16.70 17.91
N TRP A 82 4.09 -17.22 18.96
CA TRP A 82 3.70 -16.46 20.13
C TRP A 82 4.16 -17.17 21.39
N GLN A 83 4.77 -16.45 22.33
CA GLN A 83 5.16 -17.00 23.62
C GLN A 83 4.80 -15.99 24.70
N ASN A 84 4.06 -16.43 25.72
CA ASN A 84 3.60 -15.57 26.81
C ASN A 84 2.92 -14.30 26.26
N ARG A 85 1.98 -14.49 25.33
CA ARG A 85 1.24 -13.42 24.62
C ARG A 85 2.07 -12.51 23.70
N HIS A 86 3.39 -12.65 23.64
CA HIS A 86 4.24 -11.85 22.74
C HIS A 86 4.43 -12.52 21.39
N CYS A 87 4.28 -11.75 20.31
CA CYS A 87 4.69 -12.20 18.98
C CYS A 87 6.22 -12.25 18.89
N LEU A 88 6.76 -13.41 18.54
CA LEU A 88 8.19 -13.58 18.28
C LEU A 88 8.56 -13.02 16.90
N VAL A 89 9.83 -12.62 16.75
CA VAL A 89 10.38 -12.17 15.46
C VAL A 89 10.41 -13.31 14.44
N ALA A 90 10.71 -14.53 14.91
CA ALA A 90 10.70 -15.73 14.09
C ALA A 90 9.28 -16.11 13.65
N SER A 91 9.17 -16.80 12.52
CA SER A 91 7.90 -17.30 12.03
C SER A 91 8.08 -18.57 11.20
N ALA A 92 7.02 -19.37 11.11
CA ALA A 92 6.98 -20.59 10.32
C ALA A 92 6.84 -20.31 8.81
N GLY A 93 7.43 -21.18 8.01
CA GLY A 93 7.34 -21.17 6.55
C GLY A 93 8.59 -20.61 5.88
N LYS A 94 8.71 -20.84 4.57
CA LYS A 94 9.84 -20.36 3.75
C LYS A 94 9.38 -19.24 2.83
N VAL A 95 10.20 -18.20 2.72
CA VAL A 95 9.97 -17.11 1.76
C VAL A 95 10.15 -17.66 0.35
N LYS A 96 9.20 -17.33 -0.53
CA LYS A 96 9.22 -17.67 -1.94
C LYS A 96 8.65 -16.52 -2.75
N THR A 97 9.29 -16.23 -3.88
CA THR A 97 8.76 -15.32 -4.89
C THR A 97 8.13 -16.12 -6.03
N PHE A 98 6.95 -15.69 -6.46
CA PHE A 98 6.26 -16.13 -7.67
C PHE A 98 6.25 -14.97 -8.65
N ASP A 99 7.05 -15.09 -9.71
CA ASP A 99 7.20 -14.07 -10.74
C ASP A 99 6.19 -14.26 -11.86
N ASN A 100 5.71 -13.16 -12.43
CA ASN A 100 4.81 -13.12 -13.58
C ASN A 100 3.52 -13.93 -13.40
N LEU A 101 2.98 -13.93 -12.18
CA LEU A 101 1.72 -14.58 -11.87
C LEU A 101 0.57 -13.81 -12.52
N ILE A 102 -0.28 -14.52 -13.27
CA ILE A 102 -1.44 -13.92 -13.93
C ILE A 102 -2.67 -14.04 -13.02
N ILE A 103 -3.20 -12.90 -12.58
CA ILE A 103 -4.44 -12.83 -11.80
C ILE A 103 -5.59 -12.54 -12.77
N SER A 104 -6.54 -13.49 -12.88
CA SER A 104 -7.73 -13.36 -13.73
C SER A 104 -8.80 -14.36 -13.30
N PRO A 105 -10.08 -14.20 -13.73
CA PRO A 105 -11.12 -15.19 -13.49
C PRO A 105 -10.82 -16.59 -14.06
N LYS A 106 -9.87 -16.73 -15.00
CA LYS A 106 -9.46 -18.02 -15.57
C LYS A 106 -8.41 -18.74 -14.73
N THR A 107 -7.52 -17.96 -14.11
CA THR A 107 -6.35 -18.47 -13.36
C THR A 107 -6.60 -18.52 -11.86
N VAL A 108 -7.58 -17.79 -11.36
CA VAL A 108 -7.90 -17.67 -9.93
C VAL A 108 -9.29 -18.21 -9.65
N ARG A 109 -9.45 -18.92 -8.53
CA ARG A 109 -10.73 -19.49 -8.11
C ARG A 109 -10.88 -19.49 -6.60
N LEU A 110 -12.11 -19.32 -6.13
CA LEU A 110 -12.47 -19.50 -4.74
C LEU A 110 -12.77 -20.97 -4.47
N VAL A 111 -12.18 -21.52 -3.42
CA VAL A 111 -12.35 -22.92 -3.00
C VAL A 111 -12.45 -23.03 -1.49
N LYS A 112 -13.08 -24.09 -1.01
CA LYS A 112 -13.08 -24.42 0.41
C LYS A 112 -11.79 -25.16 0.78
N SER A 113 -11.27 -24.90 1.99
CA SER A 113 -10.03 -25.50 2.49
C SER A 113 -10.10 -27.04 2.63
N ASP A 114 -11.31 -27.58 2.73
CA ASP A 114 -11.61 -29.01 2.89
C ASP A 114 -12.12 -29.68 1.60
N VAL A 115 -12.14 -28.96 0.47
CA VAL A 115 -12.60 -29.54 -0.81
C VAL A 115 -11.73 -30.71 -1.23
N SER A 116 -12.35 -31.73 -1.83
CA SER A 116 -11.64 -32.86 -2.44
C SER A 116 -11.35 -32.56 -3.92
N VAL A 117 -10.10 -32.73 -4.32
CA VAL A 117 -9.61 -32.61 -5.71
C VAL A 117 -8.98 -33.95 -6.07
N ASP A 118 -9.46 -34.57 -7.15
CA ASP A 118 -8.99 -35.89 -7.61
C ASP A 118 -9.01 -36.97 -6.51
N GLY A 119 -10.06 -36.95 -5.68
CA GLY A 119 -10.26 -37.92 -4.59
C GLY A 119 -9.38 -37.68 -3.35
N GLN A 120 -8.60 -36.59 -3.29
CA GLN A 120 -7.80 -36.22 -2.11
C GLN A 120 -8.14 -34.81 -1.63
N GLN A 121 -7.99 -34.56 -0.33
CA GLN A 121 -8.17 -33.20 0.22
C GLN A 121 -7.19 -32.21 -0.41
N LEU A 122 -7.69 -31.03 -0.78
CA LEU A 122 -6.90 -29.93 -1.35
C LEU A 122 -5.68 -29.61 -0.48
N ILE A 123 -5.90 -29.42 0.83
CA ILE A 123 -4.85 -29.31 1.83
C ILE A 123 -4.72 -30.67 2.53
N ARG A 124 -3.67 -31.42 2.19
CA ARG A 124 -3.46 -32.77 2.73
C ARG A 124 -2.96 -32.70 4.17
N LYS A 125 -3.67 -33.34 5.10
CA LYS A 125 -3.37 -33.37 6.55
C LYS A 125 -1.92 -33.77 6.89
N LYS A 126 -1.32 -34.67 6.10
CA LYS A 126 0.09 -35.09 6.30
C LYS A 126 1.06 -33.91 6.19
N TYR A 127 0.73 -32.92 5.35
CA TYR A 127 1.51 -31.70 5.25
C TYR A 127 1.02 -30.68 6.25
N HIS A 128 -0.24 -30.27 6.24
CA HIS A 128 -0.74 -29.21 7.12
C HIS A 128 -2.10 -29.55 7.69
N GLN A 129 -2.25 -29.42 9.01
CA GLN A 129 -3.52 -29.64 9.69
C GLN A 129 -4.14 -28.29 10.05
N ILE A 130 -5.34 -28.02 9.53
CA ILE A 130 -6.04 -26.74 9.70
C ILE A 130 -7.05 -26.74 10.86
N GLY A 131 -7.26 -27.89 11.52
CA GLY A 131 -8.11 -28.01 12.71
C GLY A 131 -9.55 -27.50 12.49
N ALA A 132 -10.03 -26.65 13.41
CA ALA A 132 -11.35 -26.02 13.31
C ALA A 132 -11.50 -25.05 12.12
N GLY A 133 -10.42 -24.78 11.38
CA GLY A 133 -10.42 -24.02 10.14
C GLY A 133 -10.87 -24.79 8.89
N LEU A 134 -11.40 -26.01 9.04
CA LEU A 134 -12.06 -26.74 7.96
C LEU A 134 -13.23 -25.91 7.39
N ALA A 135 -13.46 -26.00 6.08
CA ALA A 135 -14.48 -25.24 5.34
C ALA A 135 -14.29 -23.70 5.27
N THR A 136 -13.14 -23.18 5.72
CA THR A 136 -12.74 -21.79 5.46
C THR A 136 -12.46 -21.60 3.97
N ASN A 137 -12.64 -20.37 3.48
CA ASN A 137 -12.42 -20.06 2.07
C ASN A 137 -10.93 -19.83 1.78
N CYS A 138 -10.48 -20.32 0.63
CA CYS A 138 -9.17 -20.06 0.06
C CYS A 138 -9.30 -19.56 -1.37
N VAL A 139 -8.36 -18.73 -1.79
CA VAL A 139 -8.12 -18.40 -3.17
C VAL A 139 -7.03 -19.34 -3.70
N ALA A 140 -7.37 -20.13 -4.72
CA ALA A 140 -6.42 -20.96 -5.44
C ALA A 140 -6.02 -20.27 -6.75
N ILE A 141 -4.71 -20.30 -7.05
CA ILE A 141 -4.13 -19.70 -8.25
C ILE A 141 -3.42 -20.79 -9.04
N GLU A 142 -3.67 -20.80 -10.33
CA GLU A 142 -2.95 -21.66 -11.27
C GLU A 142 -1.46 -21.32 -11.28
N TRP A 143 -0.62 -22.34 -11.12
CA TRP A 143 0.83 -22.20 -11.18
C TRP A 143 1.45 -23.43 -11.81
N GLN A 144 2.28 -23.20 -12.85
CA GLN A 144 2.94 -24.27 -13.61
C GLN A 144 1.96 -25.35 -14.14
N GLY A 145 0.77 -24.92 -14.56
CA GLY A 145 -0.28 -25.81 -15.09
C GLY A 145 -1.11 -26.55 -14.04
N ASP A 146 -0.78 -26.44 -12.74
CA ASP A 146 -1.64 -26.94 -11.67
C ASP A 146 -2.66 -25.85 -11.28
N PRO A 147 -3.97 -26.07 -11.44
CA PRO A 147 -4.99 -25.08 -11.12
C PRO A 147 -5.10 -24.72 -9.62
N TYR A 148 -4.40 -25.48 -8.76
CA TYR A 148 -4.32 -25.28 -7.32
C TYR A 148 -2.87 -25.11 -6.84
N GLY A 149 -1.97 -24.70 -7.74
CA GLY A 149 -0.54 -24.62 -7.46
C GLY A 149 -0.18 -23.65 -6.33
N ILE A 150 -0.96 -22.58 -6.14
CA ILE A 150 -0.83 -21.67 -4.98
C ILE A 150 -2.16 -21.58 -4.26
N ILE A 151 -2.17 -21.78 -2.94
CA ILE A 151 -3.38 -21.78 -2.10
C ILE A 151 -3.22 -20.70 -1.03
N ILE A 152 -4.07 -19.68 -1.08
CA ILE A 152 -4.03 -18.53 -0.17
C ILE A 152 -5.31 -18.51 0.66
N PRO A 153 -5.24 -18.54 2.00
CA PRO A 153 -6.41 -18.33 2.85
C PRO A 153 -7.05 -16.98 2.53
N THR A 154 -8.37 -16.94 2.44
CA THR A 154 -9.07 -15.70 2.08
C THR A 154 -8.86 -14.61 3.13
N THR A 155 -8.74 -14.99 4.40
CA THR A 155 -8.40 -14.05 5.49
C THR A 155 -7.04 -13.39 5.28
N GLU A 156 -6.11 -14.04 4.61
CA GLU A 156 -4.82 -13.46 4.24
C GLU A 156 -4.95 -12.49 3.06
N ILE A 157 -5.86 -12.74 2.12
CA ILE A 157 -6.24 -11.76 1.09
C ILE A 157 -6.83 -10.50 1.76
N ILE A 158 -7.75 -10.69 2.72
CA ILE A 158 -8.38 -9.61 3.48
C ILE A 158 -7.32 -8.80 4.24
N ARG A 159 -6.53 -9.46 5.09
CA ARG A 159 -5.46 -8.83 5.88
C ARG A 159 -4.48 -8.06 5.03
N PHE A 160 -4.04 -8.64 3.91
CA PHE A 160 -2.98 -8.04 3.11
C PHE A 160 -3.47 -6.86 2.27
N TYR A 161 -4.61 -7.02 1.57
CA TYR A 161 -5.07 -6.07 0.55
C TYR A 161 -6.07 -5.03 1.05
N TYR A 162 -6.85 -5.34 2.10
CA TYR A 162 -8.00 -4.53 2.48
C TYR A 162 -7.93 -4.05 3.94
N ALA A 163 -7.56 -4.92 4.86
CA ALA A 163 -7.43 -4.63 6.29
C ALA A 163 -5.99 -4.24 6.66
N THR A 164 -5.52 -3.09 6.15
CA THR A 164 -4.16 -2.57 6.42
C THR A 164 -4.05 -1.76 7.70
N SER A 165 -5.18 -1.40 8.31
CA SER A 165 -5.26 -0.77 9.62
C SER A 165 -6.40 -1.36 10.43
N SER A 166 -6.47 -1.07 11.73
CA SER A 166 -7.61 -1.47 12.56
C SER A 166 -8.92 -0.89 12.04
N ASP A 167 -8.93 0.37 11.62
CA ASP A 167 -10.14 1.04 11.14
C ASP A 167 -10.59 0.53 9.77
N LEU A 168 -9.64 0.25 8.86
CA LEU A 168 -9.97 -0.43 7.61
C LEU A 168 -10.46 -1.86 7.83
N ALA A 169 -9.89 -2.59 8.80
CA ALA A 169 -10.39 -3.92 9.12
C ALA A 169 -11.86 -3.84 9.56
N LYS A 170 -12.19 -2.98 10.53
CA LYS A 170 -13.57 -2.77 10.98
C LYS A 170 -14.50 -2.40 9.82
N ALA A 171 -14.13 -1.39 9.01
CA ALA A 171 -14.94 -0.93 7.88
C ALA A 171 -15.20 -2.04 6.84
N ILE A 172 -14.19 -2.87 6.54
CA ILE A 172 -14.34 -4.00 5.60
C ILE A 172 -15.28 -5.08 6.14
N PHE A 173 -15.16 -5.44 7.42
CA PHE A 173 -16.05 -6.45 8.03
C PHE A 173 -17.47 -5.90 8.27
N ALA A 174 -17.62 -4.59 8.50
CA ALA A 174 -18.90 -3.89 8.64
C ALA A 174 -19.62 -3.66 7.30
N GLY A 175 -18.87 -3.66 6.17
CA GLY A 175 -19.43 -3.46 4.83
C GLY A 175 -19.58 -1.99 4.44
N ASP A 176 -18.86 -1.09 5.11
CA ASP A 176 -19.04 0.36 5.02
C ASP A 176 -18.78 0.89 3.61
N PHE A 177 -17.81 0.33 2.87
CA PHE A 177 -17.56 0.74 1.48
C PHE A 177 -18.80 0.65 0.57
N ARG A 178 -19.73 -0.26 0.86
CA ARG A 178 -20.99 -0.40 0.12
C ARG A 178 -22.16 0.28 0.83
N HIS A 179 -22.23 0.18 2.15
CA HIS A 179 -23.44 0.50 2.91
C HIS A 179 -23.38 1.85 3.63
N ASP A 180 -22.18 2.37 3.88
CA ASP A 180 -21.96 3.63 4.61
C ASP A 180 -20.64 4.29 4.18
N LEU A 181 -20.48 4.57 2.88
CA LEU A 181 -19.25 5.18 2.37
C LEU A 181 -18.94 6.52 3.04
N GLY A 182 -19.99 7.22 3.49
CA GLY A 182 -19.91 8.48 4.22
C GLY A 182 -19.20 8.38 5.58
N SER A 183 -19.07 7.19 6.17
CA SER A 183 -18.28 6.98 7.39
C SER A 183 -16.76 6.91 7.13
N ILE A 184 -16.36 6.62 5.88
CA ILE A 184 -14.95 6.46 5.48
C ILE A 184 -14.39 7.74 4.85
N VAL A 185 -15.15 8.35 3.94
CA VAL A 185 -14.76 9.56 3.20
C VAL A 185 -15.91 10.55 3.14
N ASN A 186 -15.62 11.80 2.78
CA ASN A 186 -16.64 12.70 2.21
C ASN A 186 -16.77 12.41 0.70
N PRO A 187 -17.85 11.76 0.24
CA PRO A 187 -17.96 11.36 -1.17
C PRO A 187 -18.00 12.56 -2.12
N ASP A 188 -18.59 13.68 -1.69
CA ASP A 188 -18.75 14.90 -2.50
C ASP A 188 -17.42 15.61 -2.79
N GLU A 189 -16.39 15.32 -1.99
CA GLU A 189 -15.03 15.87 -2.15
C GLU A 189 -14.02 14.84 -2.69
N CYS A 190 -14.48 13.64 -3.01
CA CYS A 190 -13.66 12.61 -3.62
C CYS A 190 -13.79 12.63 -5.15
N GLN A 191 -12.68 12.54 -5.86
CA GLN A 191 -12.70 12.53 -7.33
C GLN A 191 -11.51 11.78 -7.92
N PHE A 192 -11.67 11.33 -9.16
CA PHE A 192 -10.59 10.75 -9.95
C PHE A 192 -10.33 11.58 -11.20
N VAL A 193 -9.15 12.19 -11.26
CA VAL A 193 -8.73 13.01 -12.40
C VAL A 193 -8.08 12.09 -13.43
N VAL A 194 -8.88 11.62 -14.40
CA VAL A 194 -8.47 10.61 -15.40
C VAL A 194 -7.20 10.99 -16.16
N PRO A 195 -7.04 12.21 -16.73
CA PRO A 195 -5.85 12.56 -17.50
C PRO A 195 -4.55 12.50 -16.70
N GLU A 196 -4.63 12.77 -15.40
CA GLU A 196 -3.49 12.73 -14.48
C GLU A 196 -3.32 11.37 -13.80
N ARG A 197 -4.32 10.49 -13.93
CA ARG A 197 -4.47 9.28 -13.11
C ARG A 197 -4.27 9.60 -11.63
N ARG A 198 -4.93 10.66 -11.16
CA ARG A 198 -4.81 11.17 -9.79
C ARG A 198 -6.08 10.85 -9.02
N CYS A 199 -5.91 10.22 -7.86
CA CYS A 199 -6.99 10.00 -6.90
C CYS A 199 -7.00 11.18 -5.91
N ILE A 200 -8.15 11.79 -5.69
CA ILE A 200 -8.34 12.86 -4.70
C ILE A 200 -9.32 12.35 -3.66
N LEU A 201 -8.91 12.36 -2.40
CA LEU A 201 -9.70 11.85 -1.28
C LEU A 201 -9.84 12.90 -0.17
N ARG A 202 -11.03 12.91 0.43
CA ARG A 202 -11.35 13.58 1.69
C ARG A 202 -11.70 12.52 2.73
N LEU A 203 -10.73 12.14 3.57
CA LEU A 203 -10.95 11.11 4.59
C LEU A 203 -11.80 11.64 5.75
N ARG A 204 -12.59 10.76 6.37
CA ARG A 204 -13.15 11.04 7.70
C ARG A 204 -12.05 10.97 8.76
N LYS A 205 -12.29 11.66 9.88
CA LYS A 205 -11.32 11.92 10.96
C LYS A 205 -10.64 10.67 11.55
N GLU A 206 -11.29 9.51 11.52
CA GLU A 206 -10.78 8.29 12.13
C GLU A 206 -9.74 7.59 11.23
N PHE A 207 -9.72 7.87 9.92
CA PHE A 207 -8.82 7.20 8.99
C PHE A 207 -7.48 7.94 8.85
N ALA A 208 -6.40 7.19 8.98
CA ALA A 208 -5.05 7.71 8.80
C ALA A 208 -4.73 7.95 7.31
N ASP A 209 -3.75 8.83 7.02
CA ASP A 209 -3.27 9.06 5.65
C ASP A 209 -2.77 7.79 4.97
N ALA A 210 -2.24 6.84 5.74
CA ALA A 210 -1.79 5.56 5.20
C ALA A 210 -2.94 4.73 4.58
N ASP A 211 -4.16 4.91 5.07
CA ASP A 211 -5.33 4.20 4.57
C ASP A 211 -5.83 4.75 3.23
N ALA A 212 -5.46 6.00 2.89
CA ALA A 212 -5.80 6.66 1.63
C ALA A 212 -5.41 5.80 0.41
N TRP A 213 -4.31 5.06 0.47
CA TRP A 213 -3.88 4.18 -0.61
C TRP A 213 -4.89 3.09 -0.89
N ILE A 214 -5.38 2.41 0.15
CA ILE A 214 -6.32 1.30 0.03
C ILE A 214 -7.72 1.81 -0.27
N ILE A 215 -8.17 2.86 0.42
CA ILE A 215 -9.46 3.53 0.18
C ILE A 215 -9.51 3.99 -1.28
N GLY A 216 -8.50 4.74 -1.73
CA GLY A 216 -8.40 5.22 -3.10
C GLY A 216 -8.42 4.09 -4.11
N ARG A 217 -7.80 2.93 -3.79
CA ARG A 217 -7.83 1.76 -4.67
C ARG A 217 -9.23 1.18 -4.77
N VAL A 218 -9.89 0.96 -3.63
CA VAL A 218 -11.25 0.39 -3.57
C VAL A 218 -12.25 1.27 -4.32
N LEU A 219 -12.14 2.60 -4.19
CA LEU A 219 -13.06 3.53 -4.87
C LEU A 219 -12.81 3.68 -6.38
N ASN A 220 -11.64 3.31 -6.89
CA ASN A 220 -11.22 3.56 -8.27
C ASN A 220 -10.85 2.30 -9.06
N CYS A 221 -11.15 1.11 -8.53
CA CYS A 221 -10.93 -0.17 -9.19
C CYS A 221 -12.09 -1.10 -8.86
N GLN A 222 -12.83 -1.54 -9.88
CA GLN A 222 -14.01 -2.39 -9.70
C GLN A 222 -13.66 -3.70 -9.00
N GLU A 223 -12.53 -4.32 -9.35
CA GLU A 223 -12.06 -5.55 -8.71
C GLU A 223 -11.76 -5.34 -7.22
N ALA A 224 -11.22 -4.17 -6.86
CA ALA A 224 -10.98 -3.81 -5.48
C ALA A 224 -12.29 -3.57 -4.72
N PHE A 225 -13.24 -2.85 -5.31
CA PHE A 225 -14.57 -2.65 -4.75
C PHE A 225 -15.32 -3.96 -4.52
N ASP A 226 -15.39 -4.81 -5.54
CA ASP A 226 -16.07 -6.10 -5.47
C ASP A 226 -15.43 -7.00 -4.42
N GLY A 227 -14.08 -7.08 -4.40
CA GLY A 227 -13.37 -7.89 -3.42
C GLY A 227 -13.50 -7.39 -1.98
N ALA A 228 -13.58 -6.07 -1.76
CA ALA A 228 -13.83 -5.48 -0.45
C ALA A 228 -15.27 -5.74 0.02
N ALA A 229 -16.26 -5.50 -0.84
CA ALA A 229 -17.68 -5.70 -0.52
C ALA A 229 -18.02 -7.19 -0.28
N LEU A 230 -17.34 -8.09 -1.01
CA LEU A 230 -17.54 -9.53 -0.89
C LEU A 230 -17.30 -10.06 0.53
N VAL A 231 -16.44 -9.40 1.32
CA VAL A 231 -16.15 -9.77 2.70
C VAL A 231 -17.43 -9.75 3.54
N HIS A 232 -18.11 -8.60 3.57
CA HIS A 232 -19.35 -8.43 4.31
C HIS A 232 -20.52 -9.21 3.68
N ASP A 233 -20.70 -9.12 2.37
CA ASP A 233 -21.80 -9.77 1.65
C ASP A 233 -21.85 -11.28 1.89
N SER A 234 -20.69 -11.94 1.81
CA SER A 234 -20.58 -13.38 2.01
C SER A 234 -20.92 -13.78 3.44
N MET A 235 -20.58 -12.94 4.42
CA MET A 235 -20.95 -13.16 5.83
C MET A 235 -22.45 -13.00 6.05
N ILE A 236 -23.08 -11.94 5.51
CA ILE A 236 -24.53 -11.74 5.61
C ILE A 236 -25.29 -12.91 4.95
N LYS A 237 -24.88 -13.31 3.74
CA LYS A 237 -25.46 -14.46 3.04
C LYS A 237 -25.41 -15.74 3.88
N GLN A 238 -24.33 -15.96 4.62
CA GLN A 238 -24.18 -17.12 5.50
C GLN A 238 -24.95 -16.97 6.81
N ALA A 239 -25.04 -15.76 7.36
CA ALA A 239 -25.79 -15.47 8.58
C ALA A 239 -27.29 -15.71 8.37
N VAL A 240 -27.85 -15.32 7.20
CA VAL A 240 -29.25 -15.60 6.83
C VAL A 240 -29.53 -17.11 6.73
N GLN A 241 -28.50 -17.93 6.48
CA GLN A 241 -28.60 -19.39 6.49
C GLN A 241 -28.48 -19.98 7.91
N ASN A 242 -28.52 -19.15 8.97
CA ASN A 242 -28.37 -19.54 10.37
C ASN A 242 -27.08 -20.34 10.66
N LYS A 243 -26.00 -20.05 9.93
CA LYS A 243 -24.70 -20.66 10.21
C LYS A 243 -24.14 -20.06 11.51
N PRO A 244 -23.72 -20.89 12.48
CA PRO A 244 -23.20 -20.39 13.76
C PRO A 244 -21.87 -19.64 13.61
N ARG A 245 -21.14 -19.89 12.53
CA ARG A 245 -19.92 -19.19 12.13
C ARG A 245 -20.00 -18.87 10.65
N VAL A 246 -19.54 -17.68 10.28
CA VAL A 246 -19.51 -17.23 8.89
C VAL A 246 -18.08 -17.15 8.40
N TYR A 247 -17.86 -17.54 7.14
CA TYR A 247 -16.53 -17.59 6.56
C TYR A 247 -16.42 -16.53 5.46
N PRO A 248 -15.69 -15.42 5.66
CA PRO A 248 -15.63 -14.36 4.68
C PRO A 248 -15.02 -14.85 3.36
N GLU A 249 -15.49 -14.26 2.26
CA GLU A 249 -14.96 -14.40 0.91
C GLU A 249 -14.26 -13.09 0.49
N ALA A 250 -13.24 -13.17 -0.36
CA ALA A 250 -12.52 -12.01 -0.89
C ALA A 250 -11.81 -12.42 -2.19
N ALA A 251 -11.44 -11.42 -2.98
CA ALA A 251 -10.73 -11.59 -4.24
C ALA A 251 -9.49 -10.69 -4.29
N PHE A 252 -8.65 -10.86 -5.32
CA PHE A 252 -7.58 -9.91 -5.58
C PHE A 252 -8.17 -8.56 -6.03
N PRO A 253 -7.61 -7.42 -5.58
CA PRO A 253 -8.11 -6.10 -5.92
C PRO A 253 -7.62 -5.60 -7.30
N PHE A 254 -7.41 -6.50 -8.25
CA PHE A 254 -6.93 -6.23 -9.62
C PHE A 254 -6.96 -7.49 -10.50
N ILE A 255 -6.90 -7.28 -11.81
CA ILE A 255 -6.59 -8.28 -12.83
C ILE A 255 -5.27 -7.92 -13.50
N GLY A 256 -4.48 -8.93 -13.89
CA GLY A 256 -3.23 -8.75 -14.65
C GLY A 256 -2.03 -9.47 -14.04
N ALA A 257 -0.85 -9.17 -14.57
CA ALA A 257 0.41 -9.76 -14.12
C ALA A 257 0.88 -9.14 -12.79
N THR A 258 1.45 -9.96 -11.92
CA THR A 258 2.05 -9.53 -10.65
C THR A 258 3.17 -10.47 -10.20
N ASN A 259 4.06 -9.96 -9.36
CA ASN A 259 5.03 -10.72 -8.61
C ASN A 259 4.58 -10.75 -7.14
N LEU A 260 4.47 -11.97 -6.59
CA LEU A 260 4.10 -12.17 -5.18
C LEU A 260 5.29 -12.72 -4.41
N ARG A 261 5.73 -12.00 -3.37
CA ARG A 261 6.62 -12.55 -2.34
C ARG A 261 5.77 -12.98 -1.17
N VAL A 262 5.93 -14.24 -0.79
CA VAL A 262 5.06 -14.89 0.19
C VAL A 262 5.85 -15.82 1.09
N ARG A 263 5.33 -16.04 2.29
CA ARG A 263 5.79 -17.11 3.18
C ARG A 263 4.91 -18.32 2.98
N THR A 264 5.53 -19.47 2.75
CA THR A 264 4.81 -20.66 2.29
C THR A 264 5.27 -21.94 2.94
N LYS A 265 4.42 -22.95 2.79
CA LYS A 265 4.73 -24.35 3.02
C LYS A 265 4.45 -25.14 1.75
N ALA A 266 5.47 -25.81 1.24
CA ALA A 266 5.34 -26.67 0.07
C ALA A 266 4.69 -28.01 0.44
N MET A 267 3.84 -28.51 -0.45
CA MET A 267 3.13 -29.78 -0.35
C MET A 267 3.17 -30.47 -1.71
N ARG A 268 3.39 -31.79 -1.73
CA ARG A 268 3.33 -32.55 -2.97
C ARG A 268 1.88 -32.76 -3.42
N THR A 269 1.67 -32.71 -4.74
CA THR A 269 0.43 -33.13 -5.40
C THR A 269 0.09 -34.60 -5.12
N PRO A 270 -1.17 -35.02 -5.33
CA PRO A 270 -1.58 -36.43 -5.18
C PRO A 270 -0.72 -37.44 -5.95
N ASP A 271 -0.29 -37.08 -7.17
CA ASP A 271 0.59 -37.89 -8.02
C ASP A 271 2.08 -37.79 -7.64
N GLU A 272 2.41 -36.98 -6.63
CA GLU A 272 3.74 -36.69 -6.11
C GLU A 272 4.71 -36.07 -7.15
N LYS A 273 4.25 -35.72 -8.35
CA LYS A 273 5.10 -35.19 -9.45
C LYS A 273 5.43 -33.71 -9.32
N SER A 274 4.54 -32.92 -8.72
CA SER A 274 4.68 -31.46 -8.62
C SER A 274 4.40 -30.95 -7.20
N TRP A 275 4.55 -29.64 -7.02
CA TRP A 275 4.41 -28.97 -5.73
C TRP A 275 3.28 -27.95 -5.78
N ARG A 276 2.42 -28.01 -4.77
CA ARG A 276 1.50 -26.94 -4.36
C ARG A 276 2.08 -26.17 -3.20
N PHE A 277 1.73 -24.89 -3.09
CA PHE A 277 2.23 -24.00 -2.05
C PHE A 277 1.07 -23.45 -1.22
N ILE A 278 1.05 -23.80 0.07
CA ILE A 278 0.13 -23.21 1.04
C ILE A 278 0.76 -21.90 1.50
N VAL A 279 0.08 -20.77 1.29
CA VAL A 279 0.54 -19.46 1.72
C VAL A 279 0.16 -19.23 3.17
N PHE A 280 1.16 -18.92 3.98
CA PHE A 280 1.02 -18.53 5.39
C PHE A 280 0.91 -17.01 5.54
N ALA A 281 1.68 -16.26 4.76
CA ALA A 281 1.59 -14.80 4.74
C ALA A 281 1.97 -14.25 3.36
N LEU A 282 1.23 -13.26 2.89
CA LEU A 282 1.63 -12.36 1.82
C LEU A 282 2.58 -11.30 2.41
N GLU A 283 3.73 -11.11 1.77
CA GLU A 283 4.76 -10.17 2.24
C GLU A 283 4.96 -9.01 1.27
N HIS A 284 4.79 -9.22 -0.04
CA HIS A 284 4.87 -8.17 -1.05
C HIS A 284 4.09 -8.53 -2.32
N CYS A 285 3.50 -7.52 -2.97
CA CYS A 285 2.82 -7.63 -4.25
C CYS A 285 3.21 -6.47 -5.18
N SER A 286 3.54 -6.77 -6.44
CA SER A 286 3.79 -5.74 -7.46
C SER A 286 2.53 -5.33 -8.24
N GLY A 287 1.36 -5.81 -7.83
CA GLY A 287 0.08 -5.55 -8.51
C GLY A 287 -0.20 -4.04 -8.61
N PRO A 288 -0.78 -3.59 -9.74
CA PRO A 288 -0.93 -2.16 -10.00
C PRO A 288 -1.99 -1.51 -9.11
N PHE A 289 -1.84 -0.20 -8.91
CA PHE A 289 -2.88 0.68 -8.39
C PHE A 289 -3.55 1.42 -9.57
N PRO A 290 -4.83 1.80 -9.46
CA PRO A 290 -5.55 2.47 -10.55
C PRO A 290 -4.99 3.87 -10.85
N PHE A 291 -4.40 4.55 -9.86
CA PHE A 291 -3.78 5.86 -9.96
C PHE A 291 -2.24 5.80 -9.93
N SER A 292 -1.60 6.89 -10.37
CA SER A 292 -0.16 7.16 -10.24
C SER A 292 0.16 8.32 -9.30
N ALA A 293 -0.85 9.04 -8.82
CA ALA A 293 -0.73 10.08 -7.80
C ALA A 293 -1.96 10.06 -6.89
N ILE A 294 -1.79 10.49 -5.64
CA ILE A 294 -2.90 10.67 -4.71
C ILE A 294 -2.77 12.04 -4.04
N THR A 295 -3.88 12.75 -3.94
CA THR A 295 -4.03 13.93 -3.09
C THR A 295 -5.01 13.57 -1.98
N CYS A 296 -4.61 13.75 -0.73
CA CYS A 296 -5.44 13.36 0.41
C CYS A 296 -5.50 14.46 1.44
N ASP A 297 -6.70 14.95 1.70
CA ASP A 297 -7.02 15.72 2.90
C ASP A 297 -7.92 14.90 3.83
N ARG A 298 -8.26 15.48 4.98
CA ARG A 298 -9.18 14.87 5.94
C ARG A 298 -10.07 15.92 6.60
N ASP A 299 -11.16 15.44 7.16
CA ASP A 299 -11.94 16.24 8.10
C ASP A 299 -11.08 16.63 9.31
N ASN A 300 -11.25 17.85 9.79
CA ASN A 300 -10.44 18.42 10.88
C ASN A 300 -8.93 18.46 10.57
N SER A 301 -8.56 18.67 9.30
CA SER A 301 -7.17 18.78 8.86
C SER A 301 -6.40 19.91 9.56
N ASN A 302 -5.24 19.58 10.10
CA ASN A 302 -4.32 20.51 10.77
C ASN A 302 -3.48 21.35 9.78
N LEU A 303 -3.67 21.18 8.47
CA LEU A 303 -3.08 22.05 7.45
C LEU A 303 -3.49 23.50 7.72
N ARG A 304 -2.62 24.46 7.38
CA ARG A 304 -2.88 25.88 7.53
C ARG A 304 -2.86 26.58 6.17
N PRO A 305 -3.72 27.58 5.95
CA PRO A 305 -3.60 28.46 4.81
C PRO A 305 -2.30 29.28 4.83
N GLU A 306 -1.99 29.90 3.70
CA GLU A 306 -0.92 30.89 3.65
C GLU A 306 -1.19 32.02 4.66
N GLU A 307 -0.10 32.55 5.23
CA GLU A 307 -0.17 33.59 6.25
C GLU A 307 -0.95 34.82 5.73
N GLY A 308 -1.95 35.24 6.50
CA GLY A 308 -2.82 36.37 6.16
C GLY A 308 -3.94 36.07 5.15
N LYS A 309 -4.10 34.82 4.69
CA LYS A 309 -5.20 34.40 3.79
C LYS A 309 -6.31 33.59 4.48
N ASP A 310 -6.19 33.35 5.78
CA ASP A 310 -7.20 32.59 6.53
C ASP A 310 -8.47 33.41 6.81
N LEU A 311 -9.58 32.71 7.06
CA LEU A 311 -10.82 33.31 7.53
C LEU A 311 -10.63 33.84 8.97
N PRO A 312 -11.36 34.86 9.41
CA PRO A 312 -11.43 35.23 10.82
C PRO A 312 -12.23 34.19 11.63
N ASP A 313 -11.95 34.06 12.93
CA ASP A 313 -12.49 32.98 13.76
C ASP A 313 -14.02 33.03 13.93
N ASP A 314 -14.64 34.19 13.76
CA ASP A 314 -16.10 34.37 13.80
C ASP A 314 -16.84 33.77 12.60
N GLN A 315 -16.13 33.45 11.52
CA GLN A 315 -16.63 32.79 10.32
C GLN A 315 -16.29 31.29 10.29
N LYS A 316 -15.69 30.77 11.35
CA LYS A 316 -15.27 29.37 11.46
C LYS A 316 -16.22 28.60 12.36
N GLU A 317 -16.37 27.32 12.07
CA GLU A 317 -17.06 26.38 12.96
C GLU A 317 -16.12 25.92 14.09
N PRO A 318 -16.65 25.56 15.26
CA PRO A 318 -15.84 24.92 16.28
C PRO A 318 -15.27 23.60 15.75
N ALA A 319 -13.94 23.44 15.79
CA ALA A 319 -13.30 22.17 15.45
C ALA A 319 -13.85 21.04 16.33
N TYR A 320 -13.95 19.85 15.76
CA TYR A 320 -14.24 18.66 16.57
C TYR A 320 -13.15 18.46 17.62
N PRO A 321 -13.50 18.13 18.87
CA PRO A 321 -12.51 17.89 19.91
C PRO A 321 -11.55 16.78 19.50
N VAL A 322 -10.27 17.11 19.40
CA VAL A 322 -9.20 16.18 19.01
C VAL A 322 -8.76 15.43 20.26
N LYS A 323 -8.91 14.11 20.27
CA LYS A 323 -8.24 13.28 21.28
C LYS A 323 -6.75 13.32 20.98
N GLN A 324 -5.96 13.79 21.94
CA GLN A 324 -4.51 13.77 21.77
C GLN A 324 -4.04 12.32 21.78
N PRO A 325 -3.28 11.87 20.77
CA PRO A 325 -2.57 10.61 20.87
C PRO A 325 -1.59 10.74 22.04
N SER A 326 -1.46 9.66 22.80
CA SER A 326 -0.63 9.64 24.00
C SER A 326 0.87 9.83 23.72
N GLY A 327 1.30 9.54 22.49
CA GLY A 327 2.71 9.49 22.10
C GLY A 327 3.52 8.40 22.81
N LYS A 328 2.91 7.59 23.68
CA LYS A 328 3.58 6.48 24.36
C LYS A 328 3.77 5.32 23.41
N ASP A 329 4.91 4.65 23.56
CA ASP A 329 5.08 3.33 22.99
C ASP A 329 4.22 2.34 23.78
N VAL A 330 3.29 1.68 23.09
CA VAL A 330 2.34 0.73 23.70
C VAL A 330 2.71 -0.73 23.42
N THR A 331 3.94 -0.98 22.97
CA THR A 331 4.43 -2.33 22.69
C THR A 331 4.43 -3.25 23.91
N ASP A 332 4.48 -2.70 25.11
CA ASP A 332 4.40 -3.46 26.37
C ASP A 332 2.96 -3.64 26.86
N GLY A 333 1.99 -2.98 26.21
CA GLY A 333 0.57 -3.11 26.51
C GLY A 333 0.00 -4.48 26.15
N GLU A 334 -1.26 -4.69 26.53
CA GLU A 334 -2.04 -5.89 26.34
C GLU A 334 -3.33 -5.57 25.59
N LEU A 335 -3.39 -5.94 24.31
CA LEU A 335 -4.58 -5.92 23.47
C LEU A 335 -5.57 -6.99 23.89
N GLN A 336 -6.85 -6.63 23.90
CA GLN A 336 -7.96 -7.51 24.23
C GLN A 336 -9.20 -7.23 23.36
N SER A 337 -10.13 -8.18 23.33
CA SER A 337 -11.36 -8.12 22.51
C SER A 337 -12.66 -8.29 23.32
N ASP A 338 -12.58 -8.18 24.65
CA ASP A 338 -13.67 -8.40 25.61
C ASP A 338 -14.36 -7.11 26.06
N ASP A 339 -13.69 -5.96 25.98
CA ASP A 339 -14.19 -4.67 26.47
C ASP A 339 -13.96 -3.55 25.43
N GLU A 340 -14.97 -2.71 25.19
CA GLU A 340 -14.85 -1.51 24.33
C GLU A 340 -13.84 -0.52 24.92
N PRO A 341 -12.98 0.15 24.14
CA PRO A 341 -12.12 1.18 24.69
C PRO A 341 -12.89 2.40 25.25
N SER A 342 -12.29 3.15 26.15
CA SER A 342 -12.90 4.37 26.70
C SER A 342 -12.63 5.57 25.80
N ASN A 343 -13.69 6.29 25.44
CA ASN A 343 -13.59 7.53 24.69
C ASN A 343 -13.08 8.72 25.54
N ASN A 344 -12.88 8.53 26.84
CA ASN A 344 -12.42 9.58 27.76
C ASN A 344 -10.89 9.61 27.93
N VAL A 345 -10.16 8.62 27.39
CA VAL A 345 -8.69 8.52 27.50
C VAL A 345 -7.99 8.82 26.17
N GLN A 346 -6.69 9.12 26.24
CA GLN A 346 -5.85 9.29 25.05
C GLN A 346 -5.78 7.99 24.22
N SER A 347 -5.63 8.11 22.90
CA SER A 347 -5.45 6.96 22.01
C SER A 347 -3.97 6.58 21.85
N ALA A 348 -3.74 5.35 21.40
CA ALA A 348 -2.42 4.82 21.05
C ALA A 348 -2.39 4.27 19.63
N VAL A 349 -1.21 4.27 18.99
CA VAL A 349 -1.02 3.78 17.62
C VAL A 349 0.13 2.78 17.59
N VAL A 350 -0.14 1.57 17.10
CA VAL A 350 0.85 0.54 16.82
C VAL A 350 1.26 0.65 15.35
N THR A 351 2.45 1.18 15.11
CA THR A 351 2.97 1.31 13.74
C THR A 351 3.62 0.01 13.26
N LEU A 352 3.13 -0.53 12.15
CA LEU A 352 3.72 -1.68 11.45
C LEU A 352 4.51 -1.19 10.22
N PRO A 353 5.84 -1.36 10.17
CA PRO A 353 6.62 -1.05 8.98
C PRO A 353 6.49 -2.21 7.98
N GLU A 354 5.77 -2.02 6.87
CA GLU A 354 5.68 -3.03 5.81
C GLU A 354 5.71 -2.41 4.40
N GLU A 355 6.69 -2.84 3.60
CA GLU A 355 6.71 -2.62 2.14
C GLU A 355 5.79 -3.64 1.45
N ARG A 356 4.47 -3.46 1.57
CA ARG A 356 3.48 -4.40 0.99
C ARG A 356 3.34 -4.29 -0.52
N PHE A 357 3.32 -3.07 -1.05
CA PHE A 357 2.92 -2.81 -2.43
C PHE A 357 4.05 -2.15 -3.19
N GLY A 358 4.68 -2.88 -4.12
CA GLY A 358 5.76 -2.36 -4.95
C GLY A 358 5.32 -1.16 -5.80
N ALA A 359 4.04 -1.11 -6.19
CA ALA A 359 3.47 0.02 -6.93
C ALA A 359 3.52 1.36 -6.16
N LEU A 360 3.54 1.31 -4.83
CA LEU A 360 3.55 2.52 -3.99
C LEU A 360 4.97 3.05 -3.74
N ALA A 361 6.02 2.26 -4.00
CA ALA A 361 7.40 2.62 -3.64
C ALA A 361 7.89 3.97 -4.19
N CYS A 362 7.33 4.41 -5.34
CA CYS A 362 7.67 5.68 -6.00
C CYS A 362 6.57 6.75 -5.89
N MET A 363 5.49 6.48 -5.15
CA MET A 363 4.34 7.37 -5.04
C MET A 363 4.41 8.18 -3.75
N GLU A 364 4.04 9.45 -3.84
CA GLU A 364 3.93 10.34 -2.71
C GLU A 364 2.47 10.74 -2.52
N LEU A 365 2.04 10.77 -1.26
CA LEU A 365 0.74 11.30 -0.89
C LEU A 365 0.86 12.82 -0.80
N GLU A 366 0.24 13.51 -1.75
CA GLU A 366 0.25 14.97 -1.81
C GLU A 366 -0.84 15.53 -0.87
N LYS A 367 -0.49 16.54 -0.07
CA LYS A 367 -1.48 17.34 0.66
C LYS A 367 -1.95 18.49 -0.23
N PRO A 368 -3.26 18.77 -0.31
CA PRO A 368 -3.71 19.93 -1.06
C PRO A 368 -3.26 21.23 -0.40
N GLU A 369 -3.19 22.30 -1.19
CA GLU A 369 -3.11 23.65 -0.65
C GLU A 369 -4.42 23.97 0.08
N LYS A 370 -4.33 24.53 1.28
CA LYS A 370 -5.51 24.91 2.07
C LYS A 370 -5.79 26.38 1.83
N GLU A 371 -6.89 26.69 1.12
CA GLU A 371 -7.26 28.08 0.82
C GLU A 371 -7.71 28.82 2.10
N ALA A 372 -8.49 28.15 2.95
CA ALA A 372 -9.01 28.69 4.20
C ALA A 372 -9.19 27.59 5.26
N CYS A 373 -9.07 27.94 6.55
CA CYS A 373 -9.46 27.07 7.65
C CYS A 373 -10.90 27.36 8.04
N HIS A 374 -11.78 26.37 7.84
CA HIS A 374 -13.18 26.47 8.23
C HIS A 374 -13.43 26.18 9.71
N TYR A 375 -12.39 25.84 10.48
CA TYR A 375 -12.52 25.48 11.89
C TYR A 375 -11.60 26.32 12.79
N PHE A 376 -12.13 26.77 13.94
CA PHE A 376 -11.34 27.36 15.02
C PHE A 376 -11.17 26.37 16.18
N SER A 377 -10.17 26.57 17.02
CA SER A 377 -9.90 25.68 18.17
C SER A 377 -11.03 25.74 19.20
N ALA A 378 -11.88 24.72 19.23
CA ALA A 378 -13.01 24.61 20.17
C ALA A 378 -12.58 24.07 21.54
N GLY A 379 -11.53 24.63 22.15
CA GLY A 379 -11.02 24.18 23.45
C GLY A 379 -10.42 22.77 23.44
N ILE A 380 -9.51 22.50 24.38
CA ILE A 380 -8.89 21.18 24.51
C ILE A 380 -9.73 20.37 25.49
N VAL A 381 -10.42 19.34 25.02
CA VAL A 381 -10.82 18.24 25.91
C VAL A 381 -9.52 17.60 26.36
N ARG A 382 -9.17 17.73 27.64
CA ARG A 382 -8.00 17.06 28.22
C ARG A 382 -8.44 15.62 28.52
N PRO A 383 -8.15 14.64 27.65
CA PRO A 383 -8.50 13.26 27.96
C PRO A 383 -7.68 12.84 29.18
N LEU A 384 -8.18 11.87 29.93
CA LEU A 384 -7.36 11.24 30.96
C LEU A 384 -6.10 10.66 30.28
N ALA A 385 -4.94 10.96 30.85
CA ALA A 385 -3.69 10.34 30.40
C ALA A 385 -3.83 8.82 30.48
N LEU A 386 -3.21 8.08 29.54
CA LEU A 386 -3.28 6.62 29.46
C LEU A 386 -3.25 5.98 30.85
N PRO A 387 -4.40 5.48 31.35
CA PRO A 387 -4.49 5.03 32.73
C PRO A 387 -3.92 3.62 32.92
N THR A 388 -3.78 2.86 31.83
CA THR A 388 -3.54 1.42 31.88
C THR A 388 -2.71 0.92 30.69
N ASP A 389 -2.10 -0.25 30.87
CA ASP A 389 -1.47 -1.03 29.81
C ASP A 389 -2.49 -1.89 29.04
N VAL A 390 -3.81 -1.70 29.26
CA VAL A 390 -4.87 -2.49 28.61
C VAL A 390 -5.37 -1.74 27.38
N LEU A 391 -5.35 -2.40 26.22
CA LEU A 391 -5.55 -1.82 24.90
C LEU A 391 -6.75 -2.47 24.20
N GLY A 392 -7.50 -1.73 23.39
CA GLY A 392 -8.61 -2.26 22.59
C GLY A 392 -8.78 -1.54 21.25
N THR A 393 -9.23 -2.27 20.23
CA THR A 393 -9.37 -1.80 18.83
C THR A 393 -10.80 -1.39 18.43
N GLY A 394 -11.77 -1.58 19.33
CA GLY A 394 -13.17 -1.17 19.13
C GLY A 394 -13.34 0.35 18.97
N ASP A 395 -14.54 0.77 18.59
CA ASP A 395 -14.86 2.20 18.40
C ASP A 395 -14.97 2.96 19.73
N GLY A 396 -15.15 2.22 20.81
CA GLY A 396 -15.15 2.73 22.16
C GLY A 396 -16.49 3.27 22.63
N THR A 397 -16.59 3.41 23.94
CA THR A 397 -17.77 3.93 24.65
C THR A 397 -17.36 5.03 25.61
N TYR A 398 -18.31 5.77 26.15
CA TYR A 398 -18.03 6.75 27.22
C TYR A 398 -17.94 6.11 28.62
N SER A 399 -17.84 4.78 28.70
CA SER A 399 -17.61 4.08 29.96
C SER A 399 -16.16 4.28 30.43
N ASP A 400 -15.97 4.34 31.73
CA ASP A 400 -14.64 4.42 32.36
C ASP A 400 -14.20 3.02 32.79
N ASN A 401 -13.92 2.17 31.81
CA ASN A 401 -13.47 0.79 32.02
C ASN A 401 -11.94 0.64 31.98
N GLY A 402 -11.21 1.76 31.87
CA GLY A 402 -9.75 1.76 31.83
C GLY A 402 -9.16 1.07 30.60
N VAL A 403 -9.89 0.90 29.50
CA VAL A 403 -9.34 0.35 28.24
C VAL A 403 -8.93 1.48 27.30
N THR A 404 -7.70 1.43 26.82
CA THR A 404 -7.14 2.43 25.91
C THR A 404 -7.53 2.16 24.45
N PRO A 405 -8.15 3.13 23.73
CA PRO A 405 -8.34 3.04 22.28
C PRO A 405 -7.00 2.93 21.57
N THR A 406 -6.82 1.86 20.81
CA THR A 406 -5.57 1.56 20.11
C THR A 406 -5.85 1.17 18.66
N SER A 407 -5.15 1.80 17.71
CA SER A 407 -5.19 1.41 16.30
C SER A 407 -3.86 0.78 15.88
N ALA A 408 -3.92 -0.24 15.04
CA ALA A 408 -2.78 -0.71 14.26
C ALA A 408 -2.78 0.03 12.92
N GLU A 409 -1.64 0.62 12.56
CA GLU A 409 -1.49 1.37 11.31
C GLU A 409 -0.22 0.93 10.59
N ILE A 410 -0.34 0.66 9.29
CA ILE A 410 0.81 0.35 8.45
C ILE A 410 1.37 1.65 7.91
N LYS A 411 2.60 1.96 8.31
CA LYS A 411 3.29 3.12 7.76
C LYS A 411 4.00 2.72 6.48
N HIS A 412 3.55 3.27 5.36
CA HIS A 412 4.31 3.20 4.12
C HIS A 412 5.61 3.99 4.28
N ILE A 413 6.74 3.30 4.18
CA ILE A 413 8.06 3.93 4.14
C ILE A 413 8.44 4.02 2.68
N ARG A 414 8.52 5.25 2.17
CA ARG A 414 9.02 5.53 0.84
C ARG A 414 10.50 5.15 0.76
N GLN A 415 10.90 4.54 -0.35
CA GLN A 415 12.32 4.42 -0.67
C GLN A 415 12.82 5.78 -1.17
N GLU A 416 13.93 6.24 -0.62
CA GLU A 416 14.53 7.51 -1.05
C GLU A 416 14.79 7.46 -2.56
N ALA A 417 14.39 8.54 -3.24
CA ALA A 417 14.65 8.63 -4.67
C ALA A 417 16.15 8.73 -4.89
N MET A 418 16.64 8.08 -5.96
CA MET A 418 18.00 8.28 -6.40
C MET A 418 18.23 9.77 -6.69
N PRO A 419 19.44 10.29 -6.44
CA PRO A 419 19.78 11.65 -6.82
C PRO A 419 19.49 11.90 -8.30
N ALA A 420 18.90 13.06 -8.62
CA ALA A 420 18.74 13.49 -10.00
C ALA A 420 20.12 13.89 -10.57
N SER A 421 20.82 12.92 -11.15
CA SER A 421 22.17 13.09 -11.70
C SER A 421 22.23 12.58 -13.14
N PHE A 422 23.19 13.10 -13.90
CA PHE A 422 23.46 12.57 -15.24
C PHE A 422 23.93 11.12 -15.21
N GLU A 423 24.68 10.71 -14.18
CA GLU A 423 25.10 9.31 -14.01
C GLU A 423 23.88 8.37 -13.93
N ASN A 424 22.87 8.73 -13.13
CA ASN A 424 21.65 7.95 -12.99
C ASN A 424 20.79 8.00 -14.26
N PHE A 425 20.76 9.14 -14.96
CA PHE A 425 20.13 9.26 -16.27
C PHE A 425 20.80 8.34 -17.31
N GLU A 426 22.13 8.34 -17.39
CA GLU A 426 22.90 7.48 -18.31
C GLU A 426 22.69 6.00 -17.98
N ALA A 427 22.72 5.64 -16.69
CA ALA A 427 22.43 4.28 -16.24
C ALA A 427 21.02 3.83 -16.64
N MET A 428 20.01 4.71 -16.51
CA MET A 428 18.64 4.45 -16.94
C MET A 428 18.55 4.25 -18.46
N VAL A 429 19.20 5.10 -19.25
CA VAL A 429 19.22 4.99 -20.72
C VAL A 429 19.88 3.68 -21.16
N ASN A 430 20.96 3.26 -20.49
CA ASN A 430 21.62 1.99 -20.73
C ASN A 430 20.74 0.79 -20.34
N HIS A 431 20.03 0.88 -19.21
CA HIS A 431 19.09 -0.15 -18.79
C HIS A 431 17.94 -0.33 -19.79
N LEU A 432 17.37 0.78 -20.29
CA LEU A 432 16.36 0.75 -21.34
C LEU A 432 16.85 0.08 -22.62
N ASN A 433 18.12 0.25 -23.00
CA ASN A 433 18.69 -0.40 -24.18
C ASN A 433 18.71 -1.93 -24.08
N GLY A 434 18.72 -2.46 -22.86
CA GLY A 434 18.66 -3.90 -22.59
C GLY A 434 17.24 -4.49 -22.69
N LEU A 435 16.21 -3.65 -22.79
CA LEU A 435 14.82 -4.10 -22.86
C LEU A 435 14.39 -4.45 -24.30
N ALA A 436 13.59 -5.49 -24.43
CA ALA A 436 13.09 -5.94 -25.72
C ALA A 436 12.27 -4.84 -26.43
N GLY A 437 12.63 -4.54 -27.68
CA GLY A 437 11.95 -3.55 -28.52
C GLY A 437 12.40 -2.10 -28.30
N CYS A 438 13.32 -1.85 -27.37
CA CYS A 438 13.91 -0.54 -27.12
C CYS A 438 15.26 -0.41 -27.83
N GLN A 439 15.51 0.74 -28.42
CA GLN A 439 16.85 1.17 -28.82
C GLN A 439 17.09 2.56 -28.28
N THR A 440 18.17 2.76 -27.55
CA THR A 440 18.49 4.05 -26.96
C THR A 440 19.86 4.55 -27.38
N LYS A 441 20.02 5.88 -27.40
CA LYS A 441 21.30 6.54 -27.65
C LYS A 441 21.33 7.90 -26.97
N ILE A 442 22.31 8.10 -26.09
CA ILE A 442 22.62 9.46 -25.59
C ILE A 442 23.24 10.26 -26.75
N ARG A 443 22.70 11.46 -27.01
CA ARG A 443 23.21 12.33 -28.07
C ARG A 443 24.60 12.82 -27.70
N THR A 444 25.47 12.94 -28.70
CA THR A 444 26.78 13.57 -28.54
C THR A 444 26.59 15.01 -28.09
N ARG A 445 27.28 15.42 -27.01
CA ARG A 445 27.19 16.80 -26.50
C ARG A 445 27.81 17.75 -27.52
N THR A 446 26.97 18.54 -28.18
CA THR A 446 27.37 19.70 -28.98
C THR A 446 27.10 20.98 -28.19
N ASP A 447 27.81 22.07 -28.45
CA ASP A 447 27.60 23.35 -27.74
C ASP A 447 26.16 23.87 -27.79
N ALA A 448 25.41 23.49 -28.83
CA ALA A 448 24.00 23.85 -29.03
C ALA A 448 23.09 23.24 -27.95
N ILE A 449 23.29 21.96 -27.61
CA ILE A 449 22.40 21.21 -26.69
C ILE A 449 23.07 20.85 -25.35
N ALA A 450 24.36 21.11 -25.19
CA ALA A 450 25.09 20.78 -23.97
C ALA A 450 24.71 21.64 -22.77
N PHE A 451 24.05 22.78 -22.99
CA PHE A 451 23.73 23.77 -21.96
C PHE A 451 22.36 24.40 -22.19
N ILE A 452 21.71 24.80 -21.09
CA ILE A 452 20.51 25.63 -21.13
C ILE A 452 20.84 26.98 -21.80
N PRO A 453 20.09 27.39 -22.84
CA PRO A 453 20.29 28.67 -23.52
C PRO A 453 20.11 29.87 -22.59
N LEU A 454 20.91 30.92 -22.80
CA LEU A 454 20.75 32.18 -22.09
C LEU A 454 19.52 32.93 -22.62
N THR A 455 18.73 33.50 -21.72
CA THR A 455 17.56 34.34 -22.06
C THR A 455 17.86 35.83 -21.95
N LYS A 456 18.96 36.18 -21.30
CA LYS A 456 19.45 37.55 -21.09
C LYS A 456 20.93 37.66 -21.49
N PRO A 457 21.48 38.87 -21.68
CA PRO A 457 22.92 39.05 -21.92
C PRO A 457 23.80 38.31 -20.90
N HIS A 458 24.97 37.82 -21.32
CA HIS A 458 25.82 36.92 -20.53
C HIS A 458 26.30 37.44 -19.17
N LYS A 459 26.20 38.74 -18.90
CA LYS A 459 26.55 39.35 -17.60
C LYS A 459 25.36 39.50 -16.66
N ALA A 460 24.14 39.29 -17.15
CA ALA A 460 22.93 39.39 -16.33
C ALA A 460 22.69 38.10 -15.56
N TRP A 461 22.27 38.24 -14.30
CA TRP A 461 21.76 37.13 -13.51
C TRP A 461 20.53 36.52 -14.20
N GLN A 462 20.54 35.19 -14.37
CA GLN A 462 19.49 34.46 -15.05
C GLN A 462 19.48 32.98 -14.64
N TRP A 463 18.34 32.33 -14.80
CA TRP A 463 18.13 30.95 -14.38
C TRP A 463 19.01 29.93 -15.12
N SER A 464 19.37 30.21 -16.37
CA SER A 464 20.22 29.34 -17.21
C SER A 464 21.62 29.08 -16.64
N TYR A 465 22.07 29.87 -15.67
CA TYR A 465 23.30 29.60 -14.92
C TYR A 465 23.04 28.66 -13.75
N LEU A 466 23.93 27.70 -13.54
CA LEU A 466 23.99 26.92 -12.29
C LEU A 466 24.50 27.81 -11.16
N ASP A 467 25.56 28.57 -11.44
CA ASP A 467 26.10 29.62 -10.56
C ASP A 467 26.26 30.91 -11.38
N SER A 468 25.39 31.89 -11.11
CA SER A 468 25.41 33.17 -11.81
C SER A 468 26.66 34.00 -11.50
N GLY A 469 27.22 33.89 -10.29
CA GLY A 469 28.41 34.65 -9.87
C GLY A 469 29.66 34.15 -10.58
N ARG A 470 29.75 32.84 -10.82
CA ARG A 470 30.82 32.20 -11.60
C ARG A 470 30.50 32.07 -13.10
N GLN A 471 29.33 32.55 -13.54
CA GLN A 471 28.80 32.37 -14.90
C GLN A 471 28.82 30.91 -15.39
N GLN A 472 28.72 29.95 -14.47
CA GLN A 472 28.70 28.53 -14.77
C GLN A 472 27.33 28.17 -15.36
N ARG A 473 27.25 27.79 -16.64
CA ARG A 473 25.99 27.43 -17.29
C ARG A 473 25.46 26.09 -16.80
N ARG A 474 24.13 25.94 -16.70
CA ARG A 474 23.50 24.63 -16.47
C ARG A 474 23.72 23.74 -17.68
N ALA A 475 24.25 22.56 -17.44
CA ALA A 475 24.35 21.53 -18.46
C ALA A 475 22.99 20.89 -18.74
N ALA A 476 22.82 20.40 -19.97
CA ALA A 476 21.71 19.54 -20.39
C ALA A 476 22.26 18.27 -21.06
N VAL A 477 21.50 17.18 -20.96
CA VAL A 477 21.75 15.91 -21.64
C VAL A 477 20.47 15.46 -22.32
N VAL A 478 20.63 14.88 -23.52
CA VAL A 478 19.52 14.44 -24.35
C VAL A 478 19.78 13.01 -24.76
N ALA A 479 18.78 12.14 -24.62
CA ALA A 479 18.81 10.79 -25.15
C ALA A 479 17.67 10.56 -26.15
N ASP A 480 18.00 9.89 -27.25
CA ASP A 480 17.01 9.37 -28.18
C ASP A 480 16.61 7.96 -27.76
N LEU A 481 15.31 7.70 -27.79
CA LEU A 481 14.70 6.41 -27.48
C LEU A 481 13.74 6.02 -28.59
N ILE A 482 13.93 4.83 -29.15
CA ILE A 482 13.09 4.25 -30.19
C ILE A 482 12.37 3.05 -29.60
N TYR A 483 11.05 3.03 -29.72
CA TYR A 483 10.21 1.91 -29.31
C TYR A 483 9.06 1.73 -30.28
N ASN A 484 8.84 0.51 -30.79
CA ASN A 484 7.80 0.19 -31.78
C ASN A 484 7.74 1.19 -32.96
N HIS A 485 8.92 1.56 -33.49
CA HIS A 485 9.09 2.53 -34.57
C HIS A 485 8.62 3.96 -34.27
N ARG A 486 8.43 4.34 -33.01
CA ARG A 486 8.22 5.72 -32.57
C ARG A 486 9.49 6.27 -31.92
N PHE A 487 9.77 7.55 -32.17
CA PHE A 487 10.91 8.26 -31.60
C PHE A 487 10.48 9.15 -30.44
N TYR A 488 11.25 9.07 -29.37
CA TYR A 488 11.13 9.90 -28.18
C TYR A 488 12.48 10.54 -27.87
N SER A 489 12.47 11.79 -27.41
CA SER A 489 13.63 12.48 -26.88
C SER A 489 13.44 12.71 -25.39
N LEU A 490 14.33 12.13 -24.59
CA LEU A 490 14.42 12.35 -23.15
C LEU A 490 15.39 13.49 -22.89
N ILE A 491 14.98 14.50 -22.12
CA ILE A 491 15.76 15.71 -21.87
C ILE A 491 15.87 15.94 -20.37
N GLU A 492 17.11 15.94 -19.88
CA GLU A 492 17.48 16.17 -18.48
C GLU A 492 18.48 17.33 -18.37
N PHE A 493 18.49 18.04 -17.25
CA PHE A 493 19.42 19.15 -17.02
C PHE A 493 19.88 19.26 -15.57
N GLN A 494 20.95 20.02 -15.35
CA GLN A 494 21.60 20.09 -14.04
C GLN A 494 20.86 21.00 -13.05
N TRP A 495 20.70 20.52 -11.82
CA TRP A 495 19.99 21.20 -10.73
C TRP A 495 20.97 21.86 -9.76
N ARG A 496 20.53 22.94 -9.08
CA ARG A 496 21.19 23.45 -7.86
C ARG A 496 20.66 22.66 -6.66
N GLU A 497 21.38 22.76 -5.54
CA GLU A 497 20.91 22.24 -4.27
C GLU A 497 19.56 22.88 -3.89
N GLY A 498 18.59 22.05 -3.46
CA GLY A 498 17.23 22.46 -3.12
C GLY A 498 16.27 22.68 -4.31
N GLU A 499 16.75 22.58 -5.55
CA GLU A 499 15.86 22.59 -6.73
C GLU A 499 15.31 21.20 -7.03
N SER A 500 14.11 21.15 -7.60
CA SER A 500 13.47 19.91 -8.05
C SER A 500 12.73 20.17 -9.36
N PHE A 501 13.16 19.47 -10.42
CA PHE A 501 12.56 19.57 -11.75
C PHE A 501 12.10 18.20 -12.23
N LYS A 502 11.45 18.17 -13.40
CA LYS A 502 10.95 16.94 -14.02
C LYS A 502 11.82 16.57 -15.22
N LEU A 503 11.98 15.28 -15.46
CA LEU A 503 12.45 14.76 -16.74
C LEU A 503 11.41 15.09 -17.82
N ALA A 504 11.84 15.59 -18.98
CA ALA A 504 10.97 15.74 -20.15
C ALA A 504 11.10 14.54 -21.09
N MET A 505 9.97 14.08 -21.61
CA MET A 505 9.88 13.12 -22.70
C MET A 505 9.05 13.73 -23.81
N VAL A 506 9.63 13.82 -25.00
CA VAL A 506 9.06 14.56 -26.11
C VAL A 506 8.96 13.67 -27.34
N SER A 507 7.83 13.72 -28.06
CA SER A 507 7.67 13.09 -29.37
C SER A 507 7.14 14.08 -30.40
N LEU A 508 7.59 13.90 -31.65
CA LEU A 508 7.06 14.64 -32.80
C LEU A 508 5.90 13.87 -33.45
N PRO A 509 4.92 14.59 -34.03
CA PRO A 509 3.96 13.99 -34.95
C PRO A 509 4.67 13.22 -36.08
N GLY A 510 4.04 12.14 -36.55
CA GLY A 510 4.57 11.37 -37.68
C GLY A 510 5.78 10.48 -37.37
N ARG A 511 6.10 10.25 -36.09
CA ARG A 511 7.20 9.35 -35.65
C ARG A 511 8.59 9.81 -36.09
N ALA A 512 8.79 11.11 -36.28
CA ALA A 512 10.09 11.66 -36.66
C ALA A 512 11.01 11.82 -35.43
N ARG A 513 12.32 11.68 -35.65
CA ARG A 513 13.34 12.05 -34.66
C ARG A 513 13.42 13.57 -34.54
N MET A 514 13.46 14.09 -33.32
CA MET A 514 13.64 15.52 -33.07
C MET A 514 15.05 15.98 -33.47
N SER A 515 15.18 17.06 -34.24
CA SER A 515 16.49 17.62 -34.59
C SER A 515 17.11 18.39 -33.42
N ASP A 516 18.42 18.68 -33.47
CA ASP A 516 19.08 19.44 -32.40
C ASP A 516 18.57 20.89 -32.37
N GLU A 517 18.22 21.48 -33.53
CA GLU A 517 17.63 22.81 -33.63
C GLU A 517 16.28 22.90 -32.90
N LEU A 518 15.44 21.88 -33.03
CA LEU A 518 14.16 21.79 -32.31
C LEU A 518 14.38 21.64 -30.80
N VAL A 519 15.36 20.83 -30.39
CA VAL A 519 15.75 20.72 -28.97
C VAL A 519 16.18 22.08 -28.43
N VAL A 520 16.99 22.85 -29.16
CA VAL A 520 17.42 24.19 -28.75
C VAL A 520 16.23 25.12 -28.55
N LEU A 521 15.27 25.16 -29.47
CA LEU A 521 14.05 25.97 -29.34
C LEU A 521 13.23 25.60 -28.10
N LEU A 522 13.18 24.31 -27.79
CA LEU A 522 12.50 23.82 -26.60
C LEU A 522 13.25 24.21 -25.31
N LEU A 523 14.58 24.08 -25.28
CA LEU A 523 15.40 24.51 -24.14
C LEU A 523 15.36 26.03 -23.93
N GLN A 524 15.23 26.83 -24.99
CA GLN A 524 15.01 28.28 -24.88
C GLN A 524 13.67 28.59 -24.21
N SER A 525 12.61 27.87 -24.61
CA SER A 525 11.29 28.00 -24.00
C SER A 525 11.31 27.59 -22.52
N LEU A 526 12.03 26.51 -22.19
CA LEU A 526 12.26 26.07 -20.82
C LEU A 526 12.96 27.14 -19.98
N ALA A 527 14.02 27.74 -20.52
CA ALA A 527 14.81 28.76 -19.82
C ALA A 527 13.99 30.03 -19.51
N ARG A 528 13.01 30.37 -20.35
CA ARG A 528 12.07 31.49 -20.10
C ARG A 528 11.07 31.18 -18.99
N GLN A 529 10.86 29.90 -18.68
CA GLN A 529 9.95 29.41 -17.64
C GLN A 529 10.69 28.86 -16.42
N ASP A 530 11.96 29.26 -16.25
CA ASP A 530 12.81 28.88 -15.12
C ASP A 530 12.81 27.37 -14.83
N GLY A 531 12.89 26.56 -15.90
CA GLY A 531 12.98 25.09 -15.78
C GLY A 531 11.65 24.34 -15.64
N ARG A 532 10.52 25.04 -15.66
CA ARG A 532 9.20 24.43 -15.46
C ARG A 532 8.55 24.04 -16.78
N TRP A 533 8.74 22.79 -17.19
CA TRP A 533 8.13 22.21 -18.41
C TRP A 533 6.62 22.44 -18.50
N GLU A 534 5.87 22.27 -17.41
CA GLU A 534 4.41 22.45 -17.41
C GLU A 534 3.92 23.88 -17.69
N LYS A 535 4.79 24.88 -17.51
CA LYS A 535 4.48 26.29 -17.77
C LYS A 535 4.76 26.71 -19.22
N ILE A 536 5.33 25.84 -20.04
CA ILE A 536 5.60 26.13 -21.44
C ILE A 536 4.29 26.05 -22.23
N LYS A 537 3.58 27.18 -22.32
CA LYS A 537 2.36 27.32 -23.13
C LYS A 537 2.35 28.69 -23.84
N PRO A 538 2.10 28.73 -25.17
CA PRO A 538 2.02 27.58 -26.08
C PRO A 538 3.38 26.89 -26.26
N LEU A 539 3.36 25.63 -26.72
CA LEU A 539 4.59 24.92 -27.09
C LEU A 539 5.19 25.55 -28.36
N PRO A 540 6.53 25.56 -28.50
CA PRO A 540 7.19 26.29 -29.59
C PRO A 540 6.94 25.71 -30.99
N PHE A 541 6.50 24.46 -31.07
CA PHE A 541 6.14 23.75 -32.29
C PHE A 541 5.26 22.54 -31.91
N ASP A 542 4.66 21.88 -32.90
CA ASP A 542 3.74 20.76 -32.68
C ASP A 542 4.49 19.54 -32.10
N ILE A 543 4.31 19.30 -30.80
CA ILE A 543 4.94 18.23 -30.02
C ILE A 543 4.01 17.70 -28.94
N ASP A 544 4.18 16.42 -28.62
CA ASP A 544 3.66 15.85 -27.40
C ASP A 544 4.74 15.93 -26.31
N LEU A 545 4.50 16.74 -25.28
CA LEU A 545 5.40 16.89 -24.13
C LEU A 545 4.80 16.19 -22.91
N ALA A 546 5.47 15.13 -22.46
CA ALA A 546 5.23 14.48 -21.18
C ALA A 546 6.34 14.82 -20.18
N THR A 547 6.00 14.86 -18.90
CA THR A 547 6.98 15.10 -17.82
C THR A 547 6.90 14.01 -16.77
N LEU A 548 8.03 13.71 -16.12
CA LEU A 548 8.11 12.73 -15.04
C LEU A 548 8.86 13.32 -13.84
N LYS A 549 8.29 13.19 -12.64
CA LYS A 549 8.93 13.61 -11.38
C LYS A 549 10.03 12.62 -10.97
N HIS A 550 11.14 13.10 -10.42
CA HIS A 550 12.20 12.24 -9.87
C HIS A 550 11.78 11.65 -8.53
N THR A 551 11.07 10.52 -8.57
CA THR A 551 10.65 9.79 -7.37
C THR A 551 11.16 8.35 -7.32
N TRP A 552 12.07 7.98 -8.22
CA TRP A 552 12.48 6.59 -8.44
C TRP A 552 13.65 6.16 -7.55
N PRO A 553 13.53 5.02 -6.83
CA PRO A 553 14.56 4.55 -5.90
C PRO A 553 15.66 3.70 -6.56
N SER A 554 15.48 3.28 -7.81
CA SER A 554 16.47 2.50 -8.56
C SER A 554 16.44 2.81 -10.06
N VAL A 555 17.49 2.38 -10.77
CA VAL A 555 17.61 2.53 -12.23
C VAL A 555 16.50 1.77 -12.96
N GLU A 556 16.14 0.60 -12.47
CA GLU A 556 15.05 -0.24 -12.99
C GLU A 556 13.69 0.47 -12.82
N ALA A 557 13.43 1.05 -11.64
CA ALA A 557 12.20 1.79 -11.38
C ALA A 557 12.11 3.05 -12.26
N TYR A 558 13.23 3.72 -12.48
CA TYR A 558 13.33 4.87 -13.37
C TYR A 558 13.02 4.46 -14.83
N ALA A 559 13.70 3.45 -15.36
CA ALA A 559 13.45 2.92 -16.70
C ALA A 559 11.98 2.45 -16.86
N GLY A 560 11.43 1.75 -15.86
CA GLY A 560 10.04 1.31 -15.83
C GLY A 560 9.04 2.46 -15.89
N ALA A 561 9.31 3.58 -15.20
CA ALA A 561 8.46 4.77 -15.25
C ALA A 561 8.47 5.42 -16.64
N VAL A 562 9.63 5.50 -17.29
CA VAL A 562 9.75 5.99 -18.67
C VAL A 562 8.94 5.11 -19.63
N MET A 563 9.12 3.78 -19.55
CA MET A 563 8.37 2.81 -20.37
C MET A 563 6.85 2.93 -20.17
N LYS A 564 6.40 3.01 -18.91
CA LYS A 564 4.97 3.16 -18.59
C LYS A 564 4.40 4.45 -19.18
N LYS A 565 5.16 5.55 -19.13
CA LYS A 565 4.72 6.83 -19.71
C LYS A 565 4.66 6.77 -21.22
N MET A 566 5.63 6.13 -21.88
CA MET A 566 5.59 5.92 -23.34
C MET A 566 4.38 5.13 -23.78
N LEU A 567 4.07 4.02 -23.09
CA LEU A 567 2.91 3.18 -23.38
C LEU A 567 1.58 3.92 -23.17
N SER A 568 1.53 4.95 -22.32
CA SER A 568 0.33 5.79 -22.15
C SER A 568 0.13 6.85 -23.25
N LEU A 569 1.13 7.06 -24.11
CA LEU A 569 1.06 7.97 -25.26
C LEU A 569 0.78 7.23 -26.58
N VAL A 570 0.56 5.91 -26.51
CA VAL A 570 0.12 5.05 -27.63
C VAL A 570 -1.38 4.87 -27.51
#